data_AF-Q29UB9-F1
#
_entry.id   AF-Q29UB9-F1
#
_cell.length_a   1.000
_cell.length_b   1.000
_cell.length_c   1.000
_cell.angle_alpha   90.00
_cell.angle_beta   90.00
_cell.angle_gamma   90.00
#
_symmetry.space_group_name_H-M   'P 1'
#
loop_
_entity.id
_entity.type
_entity.pdbx_description
1 polymer ?
#
loop_
_entity_poly.entity_id
_entity_poly.type
_entity_poly.pdbx_seq_one_letter_code
_entity_poly.pdbx_strand_id
1 'polypeptide(L)'
;MSPRSCLRSLRLLVFAVFSAAASNWLYLAKLSSVGSISDEETCEKLKGLIQRQVQMCKRNLEVMDSVRRGAQLAIEECQYQFRNRRWNCSTLDSLPVFGKVVTQGTREAAFVYAISSAGVAFAVTRACSSGELDKCGCDRTVHGVSPEGFQWSGCSDNIAYGVAFSQSFVDIRERSKGASSSRALMNLHNNEAGRKAILNHMRVECKCHGVSGSCEVKTCWKAMPPFRKVGHVLKEKFDGATEVEQRRVGSSKALVPRNSQFKPHTDEDLVYLEPSPDFCEHDARSGVLGTWGRQCNKTSKAIDGCELLCCGRGFHTSEVEVVERCSCKFHWCCFVKCRHCHRQVETHTCR
;
A
#
# COMPACT_ATOMS: atom_id res chain seq x y z
N MET A 1 -41.97 28.79 22.25
CA MET A 1 -40.64 28.17 22.06
C MET A 1 -39.63 29.28 21.79
N SER A 2 -38.57 29.38 22.60
CA SER A 2 -37.64 30.51 22.59
C SER A 2 -36.72 30.52 21.35
N PRO A 3 -36.46 31.68 20.71
CA PRO A 3 -35.57 31.81 19.55
C PRO A 3 -34.11 31.41 19.83
N ARG A 4 -33.72 31.25 21.11
CA ARG A 4 -32.37 30.78 21.50
C ARG A 4 -32.14 29.28 21.26
N SER A 5 -33.19 28.45 21.24
CA SER A 5 -33.05 27.02 20.94
C SER A 5 -32.84 26.74 19.46
N CYS A 6 -33.33 27.61 18.57
CA CYS A 6 -33.16 27.45 17.13
C CYS A 6 -31.71 27.71 16.68
N LEU A 7 -31.04 28.72 17.25
CA LEU A 7 -29.62 28.99 16.96
C LEU A 7 -28.65 27.91 17.49
N ARG A 8 -28.97 27.25 18.62
CA ARG A 8 -28.15 26.12 19.12
C ARG A 8 -28.30 24.89 18.23
N SER A 9 -29.51 24.57 17.79
CA SER A 9 -29.75 23.46 16.86
C SER A 9 -29.14 23.73 15.47
N LEU A 10 -29.16 24.98 15.00
CA LEU A 10 -28.52 25.35 13.73
C LEU A 10 -26.99 25.31 13.82
N ARG A 11 -26.38 25.69 14.96
CA ARG A 11 -24.94 25.50 15.19
C ARG A 11 -24.55 24.02 15.28
N LEU A 12 -25.34 23.17 15.93
CA LEU A 12 -25.12 21.73 15.99
C LEU A 12 -25.27 21.07 14.60
N LEU A 13 -26.21 21.53 13.78
CA LEU A 13 -26.35 21.09 12.38
C LEU A 13 -25.22 21.60 11.49
N VAL A 14 -24.75 22.85 11.66
CA VAL A 14 -23.60 23.38 10.90
C VAL A 14 -22.30 22.68 11.30
N PHE A 15 -22.09 22.36 12.58
CA PHE A 15 -20.95 21.54 13.02
C PHE A 15 -21.05 20.07 12.57
N ALA A 16 -22.26 19.51 12.45
CA ALA A 16 -22.47 18.18 11.90
C ALA A 16 -22.29 18.13 10.36
N VAL A 17 -22.49 19.24 9.65
CA VAL A 17 -22.25 19.37 8.21
C VAL A 17 -20.76 19.57 7.89
N PHE A 18 -19.97 20.08 8.85
CA PHE A 18 -18.51 20.27 8.72
C PHE A 18 -17.68 19.18 9.43
N SER A 19 -17.88 17.89 9.14
CA SER A 19 -16.78 16.89 9.20
C SER A 19 -17.11 15.53 8.55
N ALA A 20 -17.87 15.51 7.45
CA ALA A 20 -17.80 14.37 6.53
C ALA A 20 -16.52 14.45 5.67
N ALA A 21 -15.39 14.84 6.28
CA ALA A 21 -14.09 14.74 5.64
C ALA A 21 -13.84 13.25 5.41
N ALA A 22 -13.62 12.85 4.15
CA ALA A 22 -13.32 11.47 3.79
C ALA A 22 -12.14 10.97 4.63
N SER A 23 -12.42 10.23 5.71
CA SER A 23 -11.40 9.79 6.66
C SER A 23 -10.58 8.69 6.01
N ASN A 24 -9.39 9.03 5.54
CA ASN A 24 -8.43 8.11 4.97
C ASN A 24 -7.09 8.26 5.69
N TRP A 25 -6.76 7.29 6.54
CA TRP A 25 -5.54 7.28 7.34
C TRP A 25 -4.26 7.26 6.50
N LEU A 26 -4.33 6.90 5.21
CA LEU A 26 -3.19 6.99 4.30
C LEU A 26 -2.64 8.41 4.14
N TYR A 27 -3.41 9.43 4.54
CA TYR A 27 -2.95 10.82 4.56
C TYR A 27 -1.77 11.04 5.52
N LEU A 28 -1.54 10.14 6.47
CA LEU A 28 -0.33 10.16 7.30
C LEU A 28 0.96 10.18 6.45
N ALA A 29 0.96 9.55 5.28
CA ALA A 29 2.12 9.56 4.38
C ALA A 29 2.49 10.97 3.86
N LYS A 30 1.58 11.95 3.95
CA LYS A 30 1.82 13.34 3.55
C LYS A 30 2.44 14.18 4.68
N LEU A 31 2.58 13.63 5.89
CA LEU A 31 3.26 14.32 6.98
C LEU A 31 4.76 14.43 6.69
N SER A 32 5.32 15.61 6.90
CA SER A 32 6.77 15.84 6.79
C SER A 32 7.55 14.91 7.72
N SER A 33 8.71 14.43 7.26
CA SER A 33 9.63 13.58 8.05
C SER A 33 10.00 14.20 9.41
N VAL A 34 10.03 15.54 9.50
CA VAL A 34 10.39 16.36 10.67
C VAL A 34 9.31 16.37 11.76
N GLY A 35 8.05 16.05 11.43
CA GLY A 35 6.99 15.96 12.43
C GLY A 35 6.97 14.57 13.06
N SER A 36 7.67 14.38 14.17
CA SER A 36 7.52 13.18 14.99
C SER A 36 6.15 13.19 15.68
N ILE A 37 5.41 12.08 15.60
CA ILE A 37 4.16 11.92 16.34
C ILE A 37 4.55 11.59 17.80
N SER A 38 4.87 12.64 18.57
CA SER A 38 5.50 12.51 19.88
C SER A 38 4.55 12.67 21.06
N ASP A 39 3.36 13.22 20.85
CA ASP A 39 2.39 13.49 21.92
C ASP A 39 0.95 13.19 21.50
N GLU A 40 0.07 13.10 22.50
CA GLU A 40 -1.35 12.83 22.29
C GLU A 40 -2.08 13.97 21.55
N GLU A 41 -1.62 15.22 21.70
CA GLU A 41 -2.21 16.38 21.05
C GLU A 41 -2.00 16.31 19.52
N THR A 42 -0.83 15.82 19.10
CA THR A 42 -0.50 15.57 17.71
C THR A 42 -1.49 14.58 17.11
N CYS A 43 -1.81 13.49 17.82
CA CYS A 43 -2.79 12.49 17.36
C CYS A 43 -4.18 13.08 17.07
N GLU A 44 -4.63 14.08 17.82
CA GLU A 44 -5.92 14.74 17.59
C GLU A 44 -5.91 15.66 16.36
N LYS A 45 -4.74 16.24 16.05
CA LYS A 45 -4.54 17.10 14.89
C LYS A 45 -4.33 16.31 13.59
N LEU A 46 -4.08 15.00 13.67
CA LEU A 46 -3.88 14.14 12.50
C LEU A 46 -5.14 14.06 11.64
N LYS A 47 -5.03 14.57 10.41
CA LYS A 47 -6.11 14.46 9.42
C LYS A 47 -6.24 13.03 8.90
N GLY A 48 -7.47 12.59 8.67
CA GLY A 48 -7.78 11.31 8.03
C GLY A 48 -7.99 10.13 8.99
N LEU A 49 -7.67 10.28 10.28
CA LEU A 49 -7.97 9.27 11.30
C LEU A 49 -9.42 9.37 11.77
N ILE A 50 -10.04 8.23 12.04
CA ILE A 50 -11.32 8.17 12.77
C ILE A 50 -11.06 8.18 14.28
N GLN A 51 -12.07 8.54 15.09
CA GLN A 51 -11.94 8.66 16.56
C GLN A 51 -11.30 7.44 17.23
N ARG A 52 -11.66 6.22 16.79
CA ARG A 52 -11.05 4.99 17.32
C ARG A 52 -9.56 4.83 16.96
N GLN A 53 -9.16 5.28 15.77
CA GLN A 53 -7.75 5.32 15.36
C GLN A 53 -6.98 6.39 16.12
N VAL A 54 -7.59 7.55 16.44
CA VAL A 54 -7.00 8.57 17.30
C VAL A 54 -6.73 7.99 18.70
N GLN A 55 -7.68 7.24 19.28
CA GLN A 55 -7.46 6.55 20.55
C GLN A 55 -6.33 5.52 20.49
N MET A 56 -6.21 4.79 19.37
CA MET A 56 -5.08 3.88 19.16
C MET A 56 -3.75 4.61 19.04
N CYS A 57 -3.72 5.74 18.33
CA CYS A 57 -2.56 6.62 18.19
C CYS A 57 -2.05 7.07 19.57
N LYS A 58 -2.95 7.61 20.41
CA LYS A 58 -2.61 8.06 21.78
C LYS A 58 -2.00 6.95 22.65
N ARG A 59 -2.51 5.72 22.52
CA ARG A 59 -2.01 4.56 23.29
C ARG A 59 -0.68 3.98 22.76
N ASN A 60 -0.34 4.26 21.50
CA ASN A 60 0.78 3.64 20.80
C ASN A 60 1.60 4.68 20.02
N LEU A 61 1.95 5.81 20.66
CA LEU A 61 2.66 6.92 20.03
C LEU A 61 3.93 6.46 19.28
N GLU A 62 4.74 5.63 19.93
CA GLU A 62 5.97 5.04 19.37
C GLU A 62 5.76 4.32 18.02
N VAL A 63 4.61 3.64 17.85
CA VAL A 63 4.33 2.84 16.65
C VAL A 63 3.84 3.73 15.49
N MET A 64 3.34 4.93 15.78
CA MET A 64 2.68 5.76 14.76
C MET A 64 3.64 6.28 13.68
N ASP A 65 4.93 6.42 13.99
CA ASP A 65 5.94 6.68 12.95
C ASP A 65 6.06 5.51 11.96
N SER A 66 6.02 4.28 12.47
CA SER A 66 6.01 3.06 11.64
C SER A 66 4.74 2.99 10.79
N VAL A 67 3.59 3.43 11.31
CA VAL A 67 2.34 3.52 10.53
C VAL A 67 2.46 4.54 9.39
N ARG A 68 3.03 5.71 9.67
CA ARG A 68 3.33 6.74 8.65
C ARG A 68 4.24 6.18 7.56
N ARG A 69 5.36 5.56 7.93
CA ARG A 69 6.30 4.93 6.98
C ARG A 69 5.64 3.80 6.19
N GLY A 70 4.77 3.00 6.82
CA GLY A 70 3.98 1.96 6.16
C GLY A 70 3.01 2.52 5.11
N ALA A 71 2.35 3.65 5.41
CA ALA A 71 1.50 4.35 4.44
C ALA A 71 2.30 4.88 3.24
N GLN A 72 3.46 5.48 3.50
CA GLN A 72 4.35 6.00 2.45
C GLN A 72 4.84 4.85 1.54
N LEU A 73 5.35 3.77 2.14
CA LEU A 73 5.81 2.59 1.43
C LEU A 73 4.71 1.98 0.54
N ALA A 74 3.47 1.93 1.04
CA ALA A 74 2.33 1.44 0.27
C ALA A 74 2.00 2.32 -0.94
N ILE A 75 2.04 3.65 -0.78
CA ILE A 75 1.79 4.60 -1.87
C ILE A 75 2.89 4.51 -2.93
N GLU A 76 4.16 4.53 -2.52
CA GLU A 76 5.31 4.45 -3.43
C GLU A 76 5.28 3.14 -4.22
N GLU A 77 4.99 2.02 -3.56
CA GLU A 77 4.91 0.73 -4.25
C GLU A 77 3.69 0.64 -5.17
N CYS A 78 2.55 1.23 -4.79
CA CYS A 78 1.39 1.32 -5.67
C CYS A 78 1.69 2.14 -6.93
N GLN A 79 2.30 3.32 -6.77
CA GLN A 79 2.76 4.15 -7.90
C GLN A 79 3.76 3.40 -8.77
N TYR A 80 4.69 2.66 -8.15
CA TYR A 80 5.62 1.83 -8.89
C TYR A 80 4.87 0.78 -9.71
N GLN A 81 4.01 -0.04 -9.11
CA GLN A 81 3.31 -1.13 -9.81
C GLN A 81 2.37 -0.63 -10.92
N PHE A 82 1.82 0.58 -10.78
CA PHE A 82 0.86 1.15 -11.72
C PHE A 82 1.43 2.25 -12.65
N ARG A 83 2.73 2.57 -12.58
CA ARG A 83 3.37 3.65 -13.36
C ARG A 83 3.05 3.67 -14.87
N ASN A 84 2.80 2.48 -15.44
CA ASN A 84 2.52 2.28 -16.85
C ASN A 84 1.05 1.95 -17.17
N ARG A 85 0.14 1.99 -16.18
CA ARG A 85 -1.31 1.80 -16.38
C ARG A 85 -1.99 3.17 -16.50
N ARG A 86 -3.18 3.25 -17.11
CA ARG A 86 -3.97 4.49 -17.24
C ARG A 86 -4.27 5.13 -15.88
N TRP A 87 -4.67 4.33 -14.90
CA TRP A 87 -4.61 4.71 -13.50
C TRP A 87 -3.23 4.34 -12.94
N ASN A 88 -2.45 5.34 -12.54
CA ASN A 88 -1.05 5.19 -12.12
C ASN A 88 -0.85 5.32 -10.59
N CYS A 89 -1.92 5.22 -9.82
CA CYS A 89 -1.89 5.42 -8.37
C CYS A 89 -1.37 6.81 -7.93
N SER A 90 -1.56 7.84 -8.77
CA SER A 90 -1.28 9.22 -8.37
C SER A 90 -2.12 9.64 -7.16
N THR A 91 -1.50 10.39 -6.25
CA THR A 91 -2.16 10.93 -5.05
C THR A 91 -2.62 12.37 -5.26
N LEU A 92 -3.73 12.74 -4.64
CA LEU A 92 -4.17 14.13 -4.48
C LEU A 92 -3.63 14.72 -3.18
N ASP A 93 -3.52 16.05 -3.12
CA ASP A 93 -3.15 16.77 -1.88
C ASP A 93 -4.34 16.93 -0.92
N SER A 94 -5.56 16.64 -1.40
CA SER A 94 -6.78 16.58 -0.61
C SER A 94 -7.09 15.17 -0.10
N LEU A 95 -7.89 15.07 0.96
CA LEU A 95 -8.51 13.82 1.36
C LEU A 95 -9.69 13.44 0.43
N PRO A 96 -9.87 12.15 0.09
CA PRO A 96 -8.98 11.02 0.33
C PRO A 96 -7.75 11.03 -0.62
N VAL A 97 -6.61 10.50 -0.16
CA VAL A 97 -5.30 10.57 -0.85
C VAL A 97 -5.32 10.06 -2.30
N PHE A 98 -6.16 9.07 -2.62
CA PHE A 98 -6.28 8.50 -3.97
C PHE A 98 -7.59 8.91 -4.68
N GLY A 99 -8.22 10.00 -4.25
CA GLY A 99 -9.52 10.41 -4.76
C GLY A 99 -10.63 9.38 -4.50
N LYS A 100 -11.71 9.46 -5.29
CA LYS A 100 -12.88 8.60 -5.07
C LYS A 100 -12.68 7.17 -5.54
N VAL A 101 -11.63 6.86 -6.30
CA VAL A 101 -11.31 5.47 -6.72
C VAL A 101 -11.25 4.55 -5.50
N VAL A 102 -10.60 4.96 -4.42
CA VAL A 102 -10.51 4.18 -3.17
C VAL A 102 -11.81 4.19 -2.35
N THR A 103 -12.77 5.05 -2.70
CA THR A 103 -14.12 5.04 -2.09
C THR A 103 -15.12 4.16 -2.84
N GLN A 104 -14.80 3.74 -4.08
CA GLN A 104 -15.62 2.88 -4.94
C GLN A 104 -15.22 1.40 -4.88
N GLY A 105 -16.14 0.51 -5.27
CA GLY A 105 -15.99 -0.95 -5.29
C GLY A 105 -14.98 -1.52 -6.28
N THR A 106 -14.01 -0.75 -6.77
CA THR A 106 -13.21 -1.12 -7.95
C THR A 106 -12.02 -2.03 -7.63
N ARG A 107 -11.45 -2.58 -8.69
CA ARG A 107 -10.24 -3.41 -8.65
C ARG A 107 -9.03 -2.63 -8.13
N GLU A 108 -8.90 -1.35 -8.48
CA GLU A 108 -7.82 -0.47 -8.01
C GLU A 108 -7.95 -0.24 -6.50
N ALA A 109 -9.18 -0.05 -6.00
CA ALA A 109 -9.41 0.05 -4.56
C ALA A 109 -8.97 -1.23 -3.85
N ALA A 110 -9.32 -2.40 -4.38
CA ALA A 110 -8.92 -3.69 -3.81
C ALA A 110 -7.40 -3.80 -3.62
N PHE A 111 -6.61 -3.42 -4.63
CA PHE A 111 -5.16 -3.39 -4.54
C PHE A 111 -4.66 -2.38 -3.50
N VAL A 112 -5.23 -1.16 -3.47
CA VAL A 112 -4.83 -0.13 -2.49
C VAL A 112 -5.05 -0.63 -1.06
N TYR A 113 -6.20 -1.24 -0.76
CA TYR A 113 -6.47 -1.80 0.57
C TYR A 113 -5.44 -2.89 0.95
N ALA A 114 -5.15 -3.81 0.02
CA ALA A 114 -4.17 -4.88 0.23
C ALA A 114 -2.74 -4.36 0.45
N ILE A 115 -2.23 -3.47 -0.43
CA ILE A 115 -0.86 -2.96 -0.30
C ILE A 115 -0.71 -2.05 0.93
N SER A 116 -1.78 -1.36 1.33
CA SER A 116 -1.78 -0.49 2.52
C SER A 116 -1.76 -1.29 3.82
N SER A 117 -2.56 -2.35 3.93
CA SER A 117 -2.53 -3.24 5.10
C SER A 117 -1.20 -3.98 5.22
N ALA A 118 -0.63 -4.40 4.08
CA ALA A 118 0.69 -4.99 3.98
C ALA A 118 1.78 -3.99 4.40
N GLY A 119 1.71 -2.74 3.91
CA GLY A 119 2.68 -1.68 4.23
C GLY A 119 2.77 -1.40 5.73
N VAL A 120 1.62 -1.32 6.43
CA VAL A 120 1.61 -1.16 7.89
C VAL A 120 2.20 -2.38 8.61
N ALA A 121 1.80 -3.60 8.23
CA ALA A 121 2.33 -4.81 8.84
C ALA A 121 3.86 -4.91 8.65
N PHE A 122 4.34 -4.62 7.43
CA PHE A 122 5.74 -4.63 7.07
C PHE A 122 6.56 -3.61 7.88
N ALA A 123 6.11 -2.35 7.92
CA ALA A 123 6.83 -1.28 8.59
C ALA A 123 6.90 -1.49 10.11
N VAL A 124 5.79 -1.90 10.74
CA VAL A 124 5.75 -2.20 12.18
C VAL A 124 6.65 -3.39 12.52
N THR A 125 6.58 -4.49 11.76
CA THR A 125 7.48 -5.64 11.98
C THR A 125 8.94 -5.26 11.79
N ARG A 126 9.27 -4.43 10.80
CA ARG A 126 10.64 -3.96 10.59
C ARG A 126 11.15 -3.17 11.78
N ALA A 127 10.35 -2.23 12.29
CA ALA A 127 10.69 -1.42 13.46
C ALA A 127 10.92 -2.28 14.72
N CYS A 128 10.07 -3.30 14.94
CA CYS A 128 10.26 -4.29 16.01
C CYS A 128 11.59 -5.04 15.87
N SER A 129 11.88 -5.60 14.70
CA SER A 129 13.12 -6.37 14.47
C SER A 129 14.39 -5.53 14.54
N SER A 130 14.31 -4.24 14.21
CA SER A 130 15.44 -3.32 14.35
C SER A 130 15.66 -2.80 15.78
N GLY A 131 14.74 -3.09 16.71
CA GLY A 131 14.81 -2.58 18.07
C GLY A 131 14.42 -1.10 18.20
N GLU A 132 13.64 -0.57 17.26
CA GLU A 132 13.13 0.81 17.31
C GLU A 132 11.94 0.95 18.27
N LEU A 133 11.22 -0.14 18.51
CA LEU A 133 10.03 -0.18 19.36
C LEU A 133 10.31 -1.02 20.60
N ASP A 134 9.99 -0.51 21.79
CA ASP A 134 10.32 -1.17 23.06
C ASP A 134 9.38 -2.35 23.36
N LYS A 135 8.12 -2.26 22.91
CA LYS A 135 7.05 -3.24 23.23
C LYS A 135 7.04 -4.48 22.34
N CYS A 136 7.94 -4.57 21.37
CA CYS A 136 8.05 -5.72 20.48
C CYS A 136 9.51 -6.00 20.11
N GLY A 137 9.75 -7.11 19.44
CA GLY A 137 11.09 -7.51 19.04
C GLY A 137 11.08 -8.70 18.09
N CYS A 138 12.21 -9.38 17.99
CA CYS A 138 12.38 -10.57 17.18
C CYS A 138 11.45 -11.71 17.60
N ASP A 139 11.07 -12.54 16.64
CA ASP A 139 10.39 -13.80 16.88
C ASP A 139 11.34 -14.82 17.53
N ARG A 140 10.99 -15.24 18.75
CA ARG A 140 11.75 -16.23 19.54
C ARG A 140 11.17 -17.64 19.46
N THR A 141 10.10 -17.84 18.71
CA THR A 141 9.49 -19.17 18.56
C THR A 141 10.37 -20.11 17.73
N VAL A 142 11.17 -19.55 16.81
CA VAL A 142 12.08 -20.31 15.95
C VAL A 142 13.48 -20.33 16.59
N HIS A 143 13.89 -21.50 17.08
CA HIS A 143 15.15 -21.67 17.80
C HIS A 143 15.73 -23.09 17.59
N GLY A 144 16.96 -23.31 18.02
CA GLY A 144 17.63 -24.62 17.92
C GLY A 144 18.16 -24.92 16.51
N VAL A 145 18.29 -26.21 16.18
CA VAL A 145 18.81 -26.69 14.90
C VAL A 145 17.63 -27.03 13.98
N SER A 146 17.67 -26.56 12.74
CA SER A 146 16.66 -26.85 11.74
C SER A 146 16.76 -28.30 11.23
N PRO A 147 15.69 -28.86 10.65
CA PRO A 147 15.74 -30.15 9.97
C PRO A 147 16.76 -30.20 8.82
N GLU A 148 17.08 -29.06 8.21
CA GLU A 148 18.11 -28.96 7.16
C GLU A 148 19.54 -28.78 7.69
N GLY A 149 19.74 -28.87 9.01
CA GLY A 149 21.05 -28.93 9.65
C GLY A 149 21.71 -27.58 9.98
N PHE A 150 21.04 -26.45 9.76
CA PHE A 150 21.56 -25.14 10.17
C PHE A 150 21.01 -24.70 11.53
N GLN A 151 21.72 -23.79 12.21
CA GLN A 151 21.26 -23.28 13.50
C GLN A 151 20.44 -22.00 13.33
N TRP A 152 19.28 -21.94 13.98
CA TRP A 152 18.49 -20.72 14.10
C TRP A 152 19.20 -19.73 15.03
N SER A 153 19.49 -18.54 14.51
CA SER A 153 20.14 -17.47 15.27
C SER A 153 19.89 -16.12 14.60
N GLY A 154 20.19 -15.03 15.31
CA GLY A 154 19.90 -13.66 14.87
C GLY A 154 18.47 -13.24 15.19
N CYS A 155 17.97 -12.25 14.46
CA CYS A 155 16.64 -11.69 14.67
C CYS A 155 15.68 -12.17 13.58
N SER A 156 14.83 -13.14 13.91
CA SER A 156 13.73 -13.52 13.03
C SER A 156 12.63 -12.45 13.08
N ASP A 157 12.14 -12.03 11.91
CA ASP A 157 11.12 -10.99 11.81
C ASP A 157 9.77 -11.49 12.38
N ASN A 158 9.27 -10.82 13.42
CA ASN A 158 7.98 -11.12 14.05
C ASN A 158 6.81 -10.51 13.25
N ILE A 159 6.53 -11.13 12.11
CA ILE A 159 5.44 -10.70 11.22
C ILE A 159 4.06 -10.87 11.86
N ALA A 160 3.87 -11.84 12.75
CA ALA A 160 2.60 -12.04 13.45
C ALA A 160 2.20 -10.79 14.26
N TYR A 161 3.15 -10.14 14.94
CA TYR A 161 2.92 -8.88 15.65
C TYR A 161 2.48 -7.75 14.71
N GLY A 162 3.20 -7.54 13.60
CA GLY A 162 2.86 -6.50 12.62
C GLY A 162 1.50 -6.73 11.96
N VAL A 163 1.16 -7.98 11.65
CA VAL A 163 -0.17 -8.38 11.13
C VAL A 163 -1.27 -8.07 12.16
N ALA A 164 -1.08 -8.42 13.43
CA ALA A 164 -2.05 -8.15 14.49
C ALA A 164 -2.27 -6.63 14.71
N PHE A 165 -1.19 -5.85 14.64
CA PHE A 165 -1.27 -4.39 14.70
C PHE A 165 -2.03 -3.82 13.49
N SER A 166 -1.67 -4.26 12.27
CA SER A 166 -2.32 -3.85 11.02
C SER A 166 -3.82 -4.18 11.02
N GLN A 167 -4.21 -5.37 11.48
CA GLN A 167 -5.61 -5.74 11.68
C GLN A 167 -6.32 -4.80 12.67
N SER A 168 -5.68 -4.48 13.79
CA SER A 168 -6.29 -3.60 14.81
C SER A 168 -6.47 -2.17 14.30
N PHE A 169 -5.49 -1.63 13.56
CA PHE A 169 -5.49 -0.23 13.13
C PHE A 169 -6.21 0.02 11.79
N VAL A 170 -5.97 -0.82 10.78
CA VAL A 170 -6.49 -0.63 9.41
C VAL A 170 -7.94 -1.10 9.32
N ASP A 171 -8.29 -2.22 9.96
CA ASP A 171 -9.62 -2.84 9.80
C ASP A 171 -10.69 -2.17 10.68
N ILE A 172 -10.32 -1.39 11.70
CA ILE A 172 -11.26 -0.85 12.70
C ILE A 172 -12.41 -0.02 12.10
N ARG A 173 -12.13 0.71 11.01
CA ARG A 173 -13.16 1.47 10.29
C ARG A 173 -14.17 0.53 9.63
N GLU A 174 -13.69 -0.50 8.95
CA GLU A 174 -14.57 -1.40 8.20
C GLU A 174 -15.34 -2.33 9.15
N ARG A 175 -14.72 -2.80 10.24
CA ARG A 175 -15.41 -3.53 11.32
C ARG A 175 -16.54 -2.73 11.94
N SER A 176 -16.38 -1.41 12.07
CA SER A 176 -17.43 -0.53 12.63
C SER A 176 -18.68 -0.41 11.75
N LYS A 177 -18.57 -0.67 10.44
CA LYS A 177 -19.71 -0.68 9.50
C LYS A 177 -20.49 -2.00 9.51
N GLY A 178 -19.90 -3.06 10.06
CA GLY A 178 -20.51 -4.38 10.17
C GLY A 178 -20.59 -5.17 8.86
N ALA A 179 -20.99 -6.44 8.98
CA ALA A 179 -21.10 -7.39 7.86
C ALA A 179 -22.28 -7.10 6.90
N SER A 180 -23.12 -6.11 7.21
CA SER A 180 -24.21 -5.68 6.33
C SER A 180 -23.69 -4.94 5.09
N SER A 181 -22.51 -4.31 5.17
CA SER A 181 -21.89 -3.60 4.07
C SER A 181 -21.02 -4.54 3.24
N SER A 182 -21.43 -4.81 2.00
CA SER A 182 -20.63 -5.55 1.01
C SER A 182 -19.23 -4.94 0.85
N ARG A 183 -19.15 -3.61 0.87
CA ARG A 183 -17.90 -2.85 0.77
C ARG A 183 -16.98 -3.06 1.98
N ALA A 184 -17.53 -3.08 3.19
CA ALA A 184 -16.73 -3.37 4.38
C ALA A 184 -16.14 -4.78 4.32
N LEU A 185 -16.93 -5.78 3.90
CA LEU A 185 -16.46 -7.15 3.69
C LEU A 185 -15.34 -7.22 2.64
N MET A 186 -15.52 -6.52 1.51
CA MET A 186 -14.52 -6.47 0.43
C MET A 186 -13.21 -5.88 0.92
N ASN A 187 -13.26 -4.78 1.65
CA ASN A 187 -12.07 -4.11 2.20
C ASN A 187 -11.36 -5.00 3.24
N LEU A 188 -12.11 -5.66 4.14
CA LEU A 188 -11.54 -6.59 5.13
C LEU A 188 -10.86 -7.79 4.48
N HIS A 189 -11.48 -8.35 3.44
CA HIS A 189 -10.91 -9.44 2.65
C HIS A 189 -9.58 -9.03 2.00
N ASN A 190 -9.59 -7.92 1.26
CA ASN A 190 -8.40 -7.43 0.56
C ASN A 190 -7.29 -7.02 1.52
N ASN A 191 -7.63 -6.43 2.67
CA ASN A 191 -6.65 -6.15 3.73
C ASN A 191 -5.97 -7.43 4.21
N GLU A 192 -6.71 -8.52 4.36
CA GLU A 192 -6.16 -9.80 4.80
C GLU A 192 -5.27 -10.44 3.72
N ALA A 193 -5.70 -10.43 2.46
CA ALA A 193 -4.89 -10.86 1.33
C ALA A 193 -3.53 -10.11 1.28
N GLY A 194 -3.55 -8.80 1.54
CA GLY A 194 -2.35 -7.97 1.69
C GLY A 194 -1.38 -8.47 2.76
N ARG A 195 -1.89 -8.78 3.95
CA ARG A 195 -1.08 -9.29 5.07
C ARG A 195 -0.53 -10.70 4.79
N LYS A 196 -1.35 -11.56 4.16
CA LYS A 196 -0.94 -12.90 3.73
C LYS A 196 0.14 -12.89 2.66
N ALA A 197 0.15 -11.90 1.78
CA ALA A 197 1.21 -11.74 0.78
C ALA A 197 2.60 -11.62 1.44
N ILE A 198 2.70 -11.09 2.66
CA ILE A 198 3.96 -11.08 3.44
C ILE A 198 4.18 -12.42 4.13
N LEU A 199 3.18 -12.90 4.88
CA LEU A 199 3.27 -14.14 5.68
C LEU A 199 3.68 -15.34 4.83
N ASN A 200 3.09 -15.50 3.66
CA ASN A 200 3.29 -16.66 2.78
C ASN A 200 4.61 -16.57 1.97
N HIS A 201 5.27 -15.41 1.99
CA HIS A 201 6.53 -15.17 1.28
C HIS A 201 7.69 -14.83 2.21
N MET A 202 7.56 -15.17 3.50
CA MET A 202 8.68 -15.16 4.45
C MET A 202 9.79 -16.08 3.94
N ARG A 203 11.03 -15.65 4.09
CA ARG A 203 12.22 -16.36 3.59
C ARG A 203 13.18 -16.66 4.71
N VAL A 204 13.96 -17.73 4.54
CA VAL A 204 15.09 -18.03 5.41
C VAL A 204 16.32 -17.35 4.83
N GLU A 205 16.91 -16.43 5.58
CA GLU A 205 18.20 -15.83 5.26
C GLU A 205 19.28 -16.43 6.15
N CYS A 206 20.46 -16.66 5.61
CA CYS A 206 21.56 -17.31 6.30
C CYS A 206 22.85 -16.50 6.19
N LYS A 207 23.66 -16.55 7.24
CA LYS A 207 25.06 -16.11 7.25
C LYS A 207 25.97 -17.32 7.43
N CYS A 208 26.96 -17.44 6.57
CA CYS A 208 27.97 -18.49 6.62
C CYS A 208 29.17 -18.03 7.45
N HIS A 209 29.70 -18.92 8.28
CA HIS A 209 30.77 -18.63 9.24
C HIS A 209 32.02 -19.51 9.06
N GLY A 210 32.07 -20.33 8.01
CA GLY A 210 33.21 -21.20 7.77
C GLY A 210 34.44 -20.45 7.24
N VAL A 211 35.60 -21.11 7.31
CA VAL A 211 36.90 -20.56 6.89
C VAL A 211 36.81 -20.08 5.44
N SER A 212 37.34 -18.90 5.16
CA SER A 212 37.29 -18.25 3.83
C SER A 212 35.87 -18.05 3.28
N GLY A 213 34.85 -17.97 4.14
CA GLY A 213 33.45 -17.79 3.74
C GLY A 213 32.73 -19.09 3.37
N SER A 214 33.27 -20.25 3.74
CA SER A 214 32.57 -21.52 3.52
C SER A 214 31.27 -21.60 4.35
N CYS A 215 30.28 -22.33 3.82
CA CYS A 215 28.95 -22.47 4.44
C CYS A 215 28.75 -23.80 5.19
N GLU A 216 29.85 -24.44 5.61
CA GLU A 216 29.82 -25.68 6.42
C GLU A 216 29.09 -25.44 7.75
N VAL A 217 29.34 -24.29 8.36
CA VAL A 217 28.57 -23.79 9.51
C VAL A 217 27.87 -22.52 9.08
N LYS A 218 26.53 -22.50 9.22
CA LYS A 218 25.72 -21.33 8.92
C LYS A 218 24.64 -21.14 9.98
N THR A 219 24.33 -19.88 10.24
CA THR A 219 23.20 -19.47 11.08
C THR A 219 22.16 -18.79 10.24
N CYS A 220 20.88 -19.09 10.47
CA CYS A 220 19.79 -18.52 9.69
C CYS A 220 18.70 -17.91 10.57
N TRP A 221 17.94 -16.97 9.99
CA TRP A 221 16.78 -16.33 10.58
C TRP A 221 15.65 -16.23 9.55
N LYS A 222 14.41 -16.07 10.02
CA LYS A 222 13.28 -15.75 9.13
C LYS A 222 13.27 -14.25 8.86
N ALA A 223 13.23 -13.87 7.59
CA ALA A 223 13.18 -12.48 7.17
C ALA A 223 11.95 -12.24 6.28
N MET A 224 11.36 -11.05 6.39
CA MET A 224 10.35 -10.60 5.43
C MET A 224 10.95 -10.51 4.02
N PRO A 225 10.15 -10.76 2.97
CA PRO A 225 10.59 -10.51 1.59
C PRO A 225 10.81 -9.00 1.38
N PRO A 226 11.62 -8.58 0.39
CA PRO A 226 11.65 -7.17 -0.02
C PRO A 226 10.24 -6.69 -0.36
N PHE A 227 9.86 -5.47 0.05
CA PHE A 227 8.48 -5.00 -0.16
C PHE A 227 8.09 -4.93 -1.64
N ARG A 228 9.06 -4.71 -2.53
CA ARG A 228 8.88 -4.83 -3.99
C ARG A 228 8.32 -6.21 -4.41
N LYS A 229 8.77 -7.30 -3.79
CA LYS A 229 8.24 -8.64 -4.06
C LYS A 229 6.79 -8.77 -3.62
N VAL A 230 6.42 -8.17 -2.48
CA VAL A 230 5.02 -8.11 -2.01
C VAL A 230 4.15 -7.33 -3.02
N GLY A 231 4.63 -6.18 -3.49
CA GLY A 231 3.96 -5.40 -4.52
C GLY A 231 3.73 -6.19 -5.82
N HIS A 232 4.72 -6.98 -6.26
CA HIS A 232 4.57 -7.84 -7.44
C HIS A 232 3.54 -8.95 -7.23
N VAL A 233 3.58 -9.66 -6.10
CA VAL A 233 2.59 -10.70 -5.76
C VAL A 233 1.18 -10.13 -5.76
N LEU A 234 0.96 -8.99 -5.10
CA LEU A 234 -0.34 -8.33 -5.08
C LEU A 234 -0.75 -7.81 -6.46
N LYS A 235 0.21 -7.44 -7.31
CA LYS A 235 -0.07 -6.96 -8.67
C LYS A 235 -0.54 -8.10 -9.58
N GLU A 236 -0.01 -9.31 -9.40
CA GLU A 236 -0.50 -10.53 -10.04
C GLU A 236 -1.93 -10.85 -9.55
N LYS A 237 -2.17 -10.79 -8.24
CA LYS A 237 -3.52 -10.96 -7.66
C LYS A 237 -4.51 -9.91 -8.16
N PHE A 238 -4.06 -8.68 -8.44
CA PHE A 238 -4.87 -7.64 -9.06
C PHE A 238 -5.28 -8.00 -10.49
N ASP A 239 -4.37 -8.50 -11.32
CA ASP A 239 -4.69 -8.84 -12.72
C ASP A 239 -5.73 -9.98 -12.79
N GLY A 240 -5.69 -10.91 -11.83
CA GLY A 240 -6.66 -12.01 -11.68
C GLY A 240 -7.78 -11.79 -10.66
N ALA A 241 -8.04 -10.55 -10.22
CA ALA A 241 -9.02 -10.27 -9.18
C ALA A 241 -10.44 -10.68 -9.58
N THR A 242 -11.24 -11.15 -8.62
CA THR A 242 -12.60 -11.67 -8.86
C THR A 242 -13.66 -10.62 -8.59
N GLU A 243 -14.59 -10.44 -9.53
CA GLU A 243 -15.81 -9.66 -9.29
C GLU A 243 -16.78 -10.46 -8.41
N VAL A 244 -17.20 -9.86 -7.31
CA VAL A 244 -18.05 -10.51 -6.31
C VAL A 244 -19.31 -9.71 -6.03
N GLU A 245 -20.31 -10.39 -5.51
CA GLU A 245 -21.51 -9.78 -4.94
C GLU A 245 -21.81 -10.38 -3.56
N GLN A 246 -22.55 -9.64 -2.75
CA GLN A 246 -22.94 -10.11 -1.43
C GLN A 246 -24.19 -10.99 -1.54
N ARG A 247 -24.09 -12.26 -1.16
CA ARG A 247 -25.22 -13.18 -1.02
C ARG A 247 -25.36 -13.67 0.42
N ARG A 248 -26.57 -14.07 0.79
CA ARG A 248 -26.80 -14.81 2.04
C ARG A 248 -26.42 -16.27 1.83
N VAL A 249 -25.51 -16.78 2.65
CA VAL A 249 -25.09 -18.18 2.71
C VAL A 249 -25.46 -18.67 4.11
N GLY A 250 -26.58 -19.39 4.20
CA GLY A 250 -27.19 -19.72 5.50
C GLY A 250 -27.62 -18.46 6.27
N SER A 251 -27.21 -18.35 7.53
CA SER A 251 -27.47 -17.18 8.38
C SER A 251 -26.50 -16.02 8.15
N SER A 252 -25.40 -16.26 7.42
CA SER A 252 -24.32 -15.29 7.24
C SER A 252 -24.36 -14.63 5.86
N LYS A 253 -23.89 -13.39 5.77
CA LYS A 253 -23.65 -12.70 4.49
C LYS A 253 -22.22 -12.96 4.06
N ALA A 254 -22.01 -13.46 2.84
CA ALA A 254 -20.69 -13.73 2.29
C ALA A 254 -20.56 -13.08 0.90
N LEU A 255 -19.31 -12.80 0.52
CA LEU A 255 -18.99 -12.42 -0.85
C LEU A 255 -18.88 -13.70 -1.67
N VAL A 256 -19.52 -13.73 -2.82
CA VAL A 256 -19.44 -14.84 -3.77
C VAL A 256 -19.15 -14.29 -5.15
N PRO A 257 -18.46 -15.06 -6.02
CA PRO A 257 -18.24 -14.65 -7.41
C PRO A 257 -19.56 -14.27 -8.09
N ARG A 258 -19.58 -13.12 -8.77
CA ARG A 258 -20.77 -12.65 -9.49
C ARG A 258 -21.14 -13.58 -10.63
N ASN A 259 -20.13 -14.10 -11.33
CA ASN A 259 -20.27 -15.19 -12.29
C ASN A 259 -20.03 -16.53 -11.60
N SER A 260 -21.07 -17.39 -11.55
CA SER A 260 -21.02 -18.70 -10.91
C SER A 260 -20.14 -19.74 -11.62
N GLN A 261 -19.74 -19.47 -12.87
CA GLN A 261 -18.81 -20.34 -13.61
C GLN A 261 -17.35 -20.15 -13.15
N PHE A 262 -17.05 -19.04 -12.45
CA PHE A 262 -15.72 -18.80 -11.92
C PHE A 262 -15.52 -19.55 -10.61
N LYS A 263 -14.27 -19.98 -10.39
CA LYS A 263 -13.89 -20.62 -9.14
C LYS A 263 -14.09 -19.65 -7.97
N PRO A 264 -14.48 -20.15 -6.79
CA PRO A 264 -14.48 -19.35 -5.57
C PRO A 264 -13.10 -18.72 -5.34
N HIS A 265 -13.10 -17.47 -4.86
CA HIS A 265 -11.87 -16.78 -4.47
C HIS A 265 -11.31 -17.38 -3.18
N THR A 266 -9.99 -17.39 -3.06
CA THR A 266 -9.29 -17.70 -1.81
C THR A 266 -9.12 -16.45 -0.96
N ASP A 267 -8.63 -16.63 0.26
CA ASP A 267 -8.25 -15.56 1.19
C ASP A 267 -6.96 -14.83 0.80
N GLU A 268 -6.25 -15.29 -0.25
CA GLU A 268 -5.10 -14.63 -0.86
C GLU A 268 -5.45 -13.84 -2.13
N ASP A 269 -6.66 -14.05 -2.67
CA ASP A 269 -7.09 -13.40 -3.90
C ASP A 269 -7.73 -12.04 -3.61
N LEU A 270 -7.59 -11.10 -4.54
CA LEU A 270 -8.27 -9.82 -4.45
C LEU A 270 -9.68 -9.92 -5.03
N VAL A 271 -10.62 -9.23 -4.39
CA VAL A 271 -12.02 -9.17 -4.80
C VAL A 271 -12.49 -7.73 -4.96
N TYR A 272 -13.39 -7.51 -5.91
CA TYR A 272 -13.98 -6.20 -6.19
C TYR A 272 -15.49 -6.32 -6.47
N LEU A 273 -16.23 -5.23 -6.25
CA LEU A 273 -17.71 -5.20 -6.34
C LEU A 273 -18.20 -4.56 -7.64
N GLU A 274 -17.45 -3.62 -8.19
CA GLU A 274 -17.88 -2.75 -9.30
C GLU A 274 -16.79 -2.65 -10.36
N PRO A 275 -17.15 -2.57 -11.65
CA PRO A 275 -16.19 -2.34 -12.72
C PRO A 275 -15.48 -1.00 -12.53
N SER A 276 -14.21 -0.94 -12.93
CA SER A 276 -13.42 0.28 -12.89
C SER A 276 -13.97 1.33 -13.87
N PRO A 277 -13.93 2.63 -13.53
CA PRO A 277 -14.31 3.69 -14.46
C PRO A 277 -13.32 3.78 -15.63
N ASP A 278 -13.68 4.55 -16.65
CA ASP A 278 -12.70 4.92 -17.68
C ASP A 278 -11.69 5.93 -17.10
N PHE A 279 -10.40 5.63 -17.28
CA PHE A 279 -9.28 6.43 -16.79
C PHE A 279 -8.67 7.31 -17.89
N CYS A 280 -9.23 7.31 -19.10
CA CYS A 280 -8.70 8.05 -20.24
C CYS A 280 -8.85 9.57 -20.11
N GLU A 281 -10.05 10.03 -19.80
CA GLU A 281 -10.38 11.45 -19.69
C GLU A 281 -10.40 11.91 -18.23
N HIS A 282 -10.07 13.18 -18.03
CA HIS A 282 -10.09 13.78 -16.70
C HIS A 282 -11.54 13.91 -16.19
N ASP A 283 -11.83 13.29 -15.04
CA ASP A 283 -13.10 13.42 -14.35
C ASP A 283 -12.87 13.73 -12.86
N ALA A 284 -12.96 15.02 -12.53
CA ALA A 284 -12.86 15.51 -11.16
C ALA A 284 -13.91 14.91 -10.21
N ARG A 285 -15.11 14.54 -10.72
CA ARG A 285 -16.18 13.99 -9.87
C ARG A 285 -15.85 12.58 -9.41
N SER A 286 -15.22 11.78 -10.25
CA SER A 286 -14.77 10.42 -9.94
C SER A 286 -13.33 10.36 -9.42
N GLY A 287 -12.62 11.49 -9.43
CA GLY A 287 -11.21 11.57 -9.01
C GLY A 287 -10.25 10.95 -10.01
N VAL A 288 -10.62 10.94 -11.28
CA VAL A 288 -9.80 10.45 -12.40
C VAL A 288 -9.01 11.61 -12.99
N LEU A 289 -7.68 11.48 -13.07
CA LEU A 289 -6.81 12.53 -13.60
C LEU A 289 -6.73 12.56 -15.13
N GLY A 290 -7.11 11.47 -15.80
CA GLY A 290 -6.91 11.27 -17.23
C GLY A 290 -5.47 10.88 -17.59
N THR A 291 -5.23 10.66 -18.89
CA THR A 291 -3.91 10.26 -19.41
C THR A 291 -3.19 11.35 -20.21
N TRP A 292 -3.77 12.55 -20.29
CA TRP A 292 -3.17 13.71 -20.95
C TRP A 292 -1.78 14.04 -20.40
N GLY A 293 -0.82 14.33 -21.27
CA GLY A 293 0.56 14.68 -20.91
C GLY A 293 1.40 13.55 -20.33
N ARG A 294 0.87 12.31 -20.25
CA ARG A 294 1.64 11.17 -19.72
C ARG A 294 2.65 10.65 -20.73
N GLN A 295 3.84 10.31 -20.24
CA GLN A 295 4.83 9.63 -21.06
C GLN A 295 4.37 8.22 -21.43
N CYS A 296 4.56 7.84 -22.69
CA CYS A 296 4.16 6.56 -23.24
C CYS A 296 5.30 5.91 -24.04
N ASN A 297 5.22 4.59 -24.23
CA ASN A 297 6.20 3.84 -25.00
C ASN A 297 5.72 3.63 -26.44
N LYS A 298 6.40 4.23 -27.43
CA LYS A 298 6.01 4.11 -28.84
C LYS A 298 6.22 2.70 -29.41
N THR A 299 7.18 1.93 -28.89
CA THR A 299 7.51 0.60 -29.41
C THR A 299 6.69 -0.51 -28.78
N SER A 300 6.11 -0.28 -27.60
CA SER A 300 5.28 -1.26 -26.92
C SER A 300 3.87 -1.34 -27.51
N LYS A 301 3.40 -2.57 -27.72
CA LYS A 301 2.00 -2.89 -28.03
C LYS A 301 1.17 -3.25 -26.79
N ALA A 302 1.80 -3.26 -25.62
CA ALA A 302 1.14 -3.54 -24.35
C ALA A 302 0.56 -2.26 -23.73
N ILE A 303 0.12 -2.32 -22.48
CA ILE A 303 -0.65 -1.25 -21.81
C ILE A 303 0.19 0.03 -21.60
N ASP A 304 1.51 -0.09 -21.57
CA ASP A 304 2.46 1.03 -21.55
C ASP A 304 2.64 1.70 -22.92
N GLY A 305 2.10 1.07 -23.98
CA GLY A 305 2.13 1.53 -25.36
C GLY A 305 1.34 2.82 -25.57
N CYS A 306 1.83 3.72 -26.42
CA CYS A 306 1.16 4.99 -26.72
C CYS A 306 -0.27 4.82 -27.27
N GLU A 307 -0.53 3.75 -28.03
CA GLU A 307 -1.87 3.46 -28.55
C GLU A 307 -2.90 3.24 -27.42
N LEU A 308 -2.54 2.41 -26.44
CA LEU A 308 -3.44 2.04 -25.34
C LEU A 308 -3.45 3.09 -24.21
N LEU A 309 -2.30 3.68 -23.87
CA LEU A 309 -2.17 4.64 -22.78
C LEU A 309 -2.81 5.99 -23.15
N CYS A 310 -2.65 6.43 -24.40
CA CYS A 310 -3.20 7.70 -24.89
C CYS A 310 -4.62 7.56 -25.45
N CYS A 311 -5.24 6.39 -25.33
CA CYS A 311 -6.65 6.15 -25.66
C CYS A 311 -7.02 6.55 -27.09
N GLY A 312 -6.11 6.34 -28.05
CA GLY A 312 -6.33 6.69 -29.46
C GLY A 312 -6.20 8.18 -29.81
N ARG A 313 -5.94 9.09 -28.85
CA ARG A 313 -5.77 10.53 -29.13
C ARG A 313 -4.47 10.87 -29.87
N GLY A 314 -3.55 9.92 -29.95
CA GLY A 314 -2.18 10.12 -30.44
C GLY A 314 -1.25 10.67 -29.37
N PHE A 315 -0.03 11.02 -29.78
CA PHE A 315 1.02 11.52 -28.89
C PHE A 315 1.87 12.60 -29.58
N HIS A 316 2.53 13.43 -28.79
CA HIS A 316 3.61 14.33 -29.21
C HIS A 316 4.94 13.62 -29.06
N THR A 317 5.88 13.87 -29.98
CA THR A 317 7.26 13.39 -29.88
C THR A 317 8.18 14.59 -29.75
N SER A 318 9.04 14.57 -28.74
CA SER A 318 10.04 15.60 -28.46
C SER A 318 11.40 14.97 -28.23
N GLU A 319 12.44 15.52 -28.83
CA GLU A 319 13.82 15.19 -28.46
C GLU A 319 14.20 15.92 -27.18
N VAL A 320 14.67 15.17 -26.20
CA VAL A 320 15.12 15.68 -24.91
C VAL A 320 16.54 15.19 -24.69
N GLU A 321 17.43 16.08 -24.26
CA GLU A 321 18.77 15.70 -23.83
C GLU A 321 18.71 15.09 -22.43
N VAL A 322 19.10 13.82 -22.31
CA VAL A 322 19.24 13.14 -21.02
C VAL A 322 20.71 13.06 -20.67
N VAL A 323 21.04 13.52 -19.46
CA VAL A 323 22.38 13.41 -18.90
C VAL A 323 22.46 12.13 -18.07
N GLU A 324 23.35 11.22 -18.46
CA GLU A 324 23.58 9.96 -17.75
C GLU A 324 25.05 9.83 -17.32
N ARG A 325 25.28 9.06 -16.25
CA ARG A 325 26.64 8.76 -15.78
C ARG A 325 27.19 7.60 -16.61
N CYS A 326 28.25 7.86 -17.36
CA CYS A 326 28.85 6.92 -18.29
C CYS A 326 30.35 6.75 -18.01
N SER A 327 30.97 5.73 -18.63
CA SER A 327 32.42 5.49 -18.54
C SER A 327 32.94 5.50 -17.09
N CYS A 328 32.19 4.87 -16.20
CA CYS A 328 32.50 4.82 -14.77
C CYS A 328 33.74 3.98 -14.50
N LYS A 329 34.74 4.58 -13.83
CA LYS A 329 35.95 3.89 -13.38
C LYS A 329 35.94 3.79 -11.86
N PHE A 330 36.13 2.57 -11.36
CA PHE A 330 36.37 2.34 -9.94
C PHE A 330 37.80 2.72 -9.60
N HIS A 331 37.97 3.59 -8.62
CA HIS A 331 39.26 3.90 -8.03
C HIS A 331 39.39 3.11 -6.75
N TRP A 332 40.48 2.34 -6.62
CA TRP A 332 40.69 1.38 -5.53
C TRP A 332 40.81 2.02 -4.11
N CYS A 333 40.59 3.32 -3.99
CA CYS A 333 40.37 4.08 -2.75
C CYS A 333 38.87 4.38 -2.49
N CYS A 334 37.99 3.46 -2.91
CA CYS A 334 36.57 3.36 -2.54
C CYS A 334 35.60 4.36 -3.19
N PHE A 335 35.91 4.91 -4.35
CA PHE A 335 34.94 5.72 -5.10
C PHE A 335 34.89 5.38 -6.58
N VAL A 336 33.72 5.60 -7.16
CA VAL A 336 33.48 5.47 -8.60
C VAL A 336 33.47 6.87 -9.21
N LYS A 337 34.36 7.12 -10.16
CA LYS A 337 34.38 8.35 -10.94
C LYS A 337 33.76 8.07 -12.31
N CYS A 338 32.62 8.70 -12.58
CA CYS A 338 31.94 8.64 -13.87
C CYS A 338 32.08 9.99 -14.61
N ARG A 339 31.98 9.95 -15.93
CA ARG A 339 31.77 11.15 -16.76
C ARG A 339 30.26 11.38 -16.93
N HIS A 340 29.87 12.61 -17.18
CA HIS A 340 28.52 12.91 -17.66
C HIS A 340 28.51 12.76 -19.18
N CYS A 341 27.65 11.87 -19.69
CA CYS A 341 27.36 11.75 -21.09
C CYS A 341 26.00 12.37 -21.37
N HIS A 342 25.92 13.10 -22.48
CA HIS A 342 24.68 13.68 -22.99
C HIS A 342 24.18 12.75 -24.10
N ARG A 343 22.93 12.33 -24.00
CA ARG A 343 22.29 11.48 -25.00
C ARG A 343 20.96 12.11 -25.39
N GLN A 344 20.78 12.35 -26.69
CA GLN A 344 19.50 12.77 -27.24
C GLN A 344 18.55 11.59 -27.26
N VAL A 345 17.36 11.75 -26.68
CA VAL A 345 16.32 10.71 -26.66
C VAL A 345 14.99 11.26 -27.11
N GLU A 346 14.29 10.48 -27.92
CA GLU A 346 12.88 10.74 -28.21
C GLU A 346 12.05 10.42 -26.96
N THR A 347 11.22 11.38 -26.56
CA THR A 347 10.21 11.23 -25.52
C THR A 347 8.83 11.37 -26.17
N HIS A 348 7.90 10.50 -25.79
CA HIS A 348 6.55 10.50 -26.33
C HIS A 348 5.55 10.81 -25.22
N THR A 349 4.70 11.81 -25.42
CA THR A 349 3.70 12.24 -24.44
C THR A 349 2.31 12.20 -25.03
N CYS A 350 1.36 11.61 -24.31
CA CYS A 350 -0.02 11.53 -24.75
C CYS A 350 -0.60 12.92 -24.99
N ARG A 351 -1.34 13.05 -26.10
CA ARG A 351 -2.11 14.27 -26.37
C ARG A 351 -3.12 14.49 -25.27
#